data_AF-A0A223KQY7-F1
#
_entry.id   AF-A0A223KQY7-F1
#
_cell.length_a   1.000
_cell.length_b   1.000
_cell.length_c   1.000
_cell.angle_alpha   90.00
_cell.angle_beta   90.00
_cell.angle_gamma   90.00
#
_symmetry.space_group_name_H-M   'P 1'
#
loop_
_entity.id
_entity.type
_entity.pdbx_description
1 polymer ?
#
loop_
_entity_poly.entity_id
_entity_poly.type
_entity_poly.pdbx_seq_one_letter_code
_entity_poly.pdbx_strand_id
1 'polypeptide(L)'
;MKKLHIIVSLTLVVLSIILFIQLKEANKKIEIHKATELAIFRGAIHDYTNDLSFIGESLLAYRDDFTIEENELYNQLLSSYSLRINRIGTRLIYIKHVNPTDSFIYEGYIHFIENLLSDEEFIKYTEVQKHEIGSILKKYGMEISNQFSGQIDYEDETKMKFLLEIISNMNEEISKVLNEA
;
A
#
# COMPACT_ATOMS: atom_id res chain seq x y z
N MET A 1 -44.40 -25.20 38.56
CA MET A 1 -44.20 -24.68 37.18
C MET A 1 -43.99 -23.16 37.12
N LYS A 2 -44.89 -22.30 37.65
CA LYS A 2 -44.72 -20.82 37.57
C LYS A 2 -43.39 -20.28 38.12
N LYS A 3 -42.93 -20.75 39.29
CA LYS A 3 -41.65 -20.33 39.90
C LYS A 3 -40.43 -20.71 39.05
N LEU A 4 -40.48 -21.86 38.38
CA LEU A 4 -39.42 -22.32 37.48
C LEU A 4 -39.35 -21.43 36.24
N HIS A 5 -40.49 -21.07 35.64
CA HIS A 5 -40.52 -20.13 34.52
C HIS A 5 -39.97 -18.75 34.89
N ILE A 6 -40.28 -18.24 36.08
CA ILE A 6 -39.74 -16.96 36.55
C ILE A 6 -38.22 -17.01 36.65
N ILE A 7 -37.65 -18.07 37.23
CA ILE A 7 -36.19 -18.23 37.33
C ILE A 7 -35.56 -18.33 35.93
N VAL A 8 -36.12 -19.14 35.04
CA VAL A 8 -35.64 -19.30 33.66
C VAL A 8 -35.67 -17.96 32.91
N SER A 9 -36.77 -17.19 33.03
CA SER A 9 -36.88 -15.87 32.42
C SER A 9 -35.85 -14.89 32.97
N LEU A 10 -35.59 -14.90 34.29
CA LEU A 10 -34.57 -14.05 34.91
C LEU A 10 -33.17 -14.40 34.42
N THR A 11 -32.84 -15.70 34.33
CA THR A 11 -31.56 -16.18 33.81
C THR A 11 -31.36 -15.78 32.35
N LEU A 12 -32.41 -15.89 31.51
CA LEU A 12 -32.36 -15.45 30.11
C LEU A 12 -32.07 -13.95 29.98
N VAL A 13 -32.71 -13.10 30.78
CA VAL A 13 -32.46 -11.65 30.77
C VAL A 13 -31.01 -11.34 31.14
N VAL A 14 -30.47 -11.99 32.17
CA VAL A 14 -29.07 -11.82 32.58
C VAL A 14 -28.13 -12.25 31.46
N LEU A 15 -28.38 -13.40 30.82
CA LEU A 15 -27.59 -13.87 29.67
C LEU A 15 -27.65 -12.91 28.49
N SER A 16 -28.81 -12.36 28.16
CA SER A 16 -28.95 -11.37 27.08
C SER A 16 -28.15 -10.10 27.35
N ILE A 17 -28.12 -9.62 28.60
CA ILE A 17 -27.31 -8.46 28.99
C ILE A 17 -25.81 -8.75 28.83
N ILE A 18 -25.35 -9.92 29.30
CA ILE A 18 -23.94 -10.34 29.16
C ILE A 18 -23.55 -10.41 27.68
N LEU A 19 -24.36 -11.06 26.85
CA LEU A 19 -24.13 -11.16 25.40
C LEU A 19 -24.10 -9.79 24.72
N PHE A 20 -25.00 -8.87 25.11
CA PHE A 20 -25.02 -7.52 24.58
C PHE A 20 -23.74 -6.73 24.93
N ILE A 21 -23.23 -6.86 26.16
CA ILE A 21 -21.97 -6.23 26.57
C ILE A 21 -20.80 -6.82 25.77
N GLN A 22 -20.72 -8.14 25.64
CA GLN A 22 -19.69 -8.81 24.85
C GLN A 22 -19.72 -8.39 23.38
N LEU A 23 -20.91 -8.27 22.79
CA LEU A 23 -21.08 -7.79 21.41
C LEU A 23 -20.61 -6.34 21.27
N LYS A 24 -20.94 -5.46 22.22
CA LYS A 24 -20.51 -4.06 22.21
C LYS A 24 -18.98 -3.94 22.32
N GLU A 25 -18.35 -4.74 23.18
CA GLU A 25 -16.90 -4.76 23.31
C GLU A 25 -16.20 -5.32 22.07
N ALA A 26 -16.76 -6.36 21.45
CA ALA A 26 -16.26 -6.92 20.21
C ALA A 26 -16.32 -5.89 19.07
N ASN A 27 -17.45 -5.20 18.91
CA ASN A 27 -17.62 -4.15 17.90
C ASN A 27 -16.61 -3.00 18.11
N LYS A 28 -16.42 -2.55 19.35
CA LYS A 28 -15.43 -1.52 19.67
C LYS A 28 -14.00 -1.95 19.30
N LYS A 29 -13.63 -3.21 19.54
CA LYS A 29 -12.32 -3.74 19.14
C LYS A 29 -12.16 -3.77 17.63
N ILE A 30 -13.20 -4.18 16.90
CA ILE A 30 -13.22 -4.17 15.43
C ILE A 30 -13.02 -2.75 14.89
N GLU A 31 -13.73 -1.76 15.43
CA GLU A 31 -13.58 -0.35 15.02
C GLU A 31 -12.15 0.17 15.24
N ILE A 32 -11.55 -0.12 16.40
CA ILE A 32 -10.16 0.27 16.70
C ILE A 32 -9.18 -0.40 15.73
N HIS A 33 -9.37 -1.68 15.41
CA HIS A 33 -8.52 -2.39 14.45
C HIS A 33 -8.63 -1.79 13.05
N LYS A 34 -9.84 -1.52 12.56
CA LYS A 34 -10.05 -0.87 11.26
C LYS A 34 -9.40 0.50 11.18
N ALA A 35 -9.59 1.33 12.21
CA ALA A 35 -8.96 2.65 12.28
C ALA A 35 -7.42 2.56 12.27
N THR A 36 -6.86 1.55 12.93
CA THR A 36 -5.41 1.32 12.96
C THR A 36 -4.88 0.87 11.60
N GLU A 37 -5.56 -0.08 10.95
CA GLU A 37 -5.24 -0.55 9.59
C GLU A 37 -5.25 0.62 8.59
N LEU A 38 -6.31 1.42 8.60
CA LEU A 38 -6.44 2.61 7.76
C LEU A 38 -5.29 3.61 8.00
N ALA A 39 -4.93 3.87 9.25
CA ALA A 39 -3.85 4.79 9.59
C ALA A 39 -2.48 4.30 9.08
N ILE A 40 -2.18 3.01 9.25
CA ILE A 40 -0.94 2.39 8.77
C ILE A 40 -0.89 2.44 7.24
N PHE A 41 -1.96 2.00 6.58
CA PHE A 41 -2.06 2.02 5.12
C PHE A 41 -1.88 3.44 4.57
N ARG A 42 -2.58 4.41 5.16
CA ARG A 42 -2.48 5.82 4.74
C ARG A 42 -1.05 6.34 4.83
N GLY A 43 -0.36 6.09 5.94
CA GLY A 43 1.03 6.50 6.10
C GLY A 43 1.95 5.85 5.06
N ALA A 44 1.78 4.54 4.85
CA ALA A 44 2.56 3.80 3.87
C ALA A 44 2.35 4.29 2.43
N ILE A 45 1.10 4.53 2.01
CA ILE A 45 0.81 5.03 0.66
C ILE A 45 1.27 6.47 0.48
N HIS A 46 1.22 7.31 1.51
CA HIS A 46 1.79 8.66 1.45
C HIS A 46 3.30 8.62 1.21
N ASP A 47 4.04 7.81 1.99
CA ASP A 47 5.48 7.61 1.82
C ASP A 47 5.79 7.05 0.42
N TYR A 48 4.99 6.07 -0.04
CA TYR A 48 5.11 5.46 -1.36
C TYR A 48 4.97 6.50 -2.48
N THR A 49 4.01 7.40 -2.37
CA THR A 49 3.74 8.44 -3.36
C THR A 49 4.92 9.39 -3.54
N ASN A 50 5.54 9.79 -2.42
CA ASN A 50 6.73 10.62 -2.45
C ASN A 50 7.89 9.88 -3.12
N ASP A 51 8.06 8.60 -2.78
CA ASP A 51 9.11 7.77 -3.37
C ASP A 51 8.93 7.56 -4.87
N LEU A 52 7.72 7.29 -5.35
CA LEU A 52 7.43 7.18 -6.79
C LEU A 52 7.81 8.46 -7.56
N SER A 53 7.57 9.62 -6.96
CA SER A 53 7.92 10.91 -7.58
C SER A 53 9.43 11.05 -7.74
N PHE A 54 10.21 10.74 -6.70
CA PHE A 54 11.67 10.79 -6.76
C PHE A 54 12.26 9.75 -7.70
N ILE A 55 11.73 8.53 -7.71
CA ILE A 55 12.13 7.48 -8.63
C ILE A 55 11.85 7.95 -10.06
N GLY A 56 10.63 8.41 -10.34
CA GLY A 56 10.23 8.87 -11.66
C GLY A 56 11.13 9.99 -12.19
N GLU A 57 11.46 10.97 -11.36
CA GLU A 57 12.39 12.05 -11.73
C GLU A 57 13.81 11.54 -11.99
N SER A 58 14.27 10.57 -11.23
CA SER A 58 15.61 10.00 -11.42
C SER A 58 15.68 9.18 -12.71
N LEU A 59 14.64 8.39 -13.00
CA LEU A 59 14.54 7.63 -14.25
C LEU A 59 14.46 8.56 -15.47
N LEU A 60 13.73 9.67 -15.38
CA LEU A 60 13.66 10.69 -16.44
C LEU A 60 14.97 11.45 -16.66
N ALA A 61 15.84 11.49 -15.64
CA ALA A 61 17.14 12.15 -15.73
C ALA A 61 18.23 11.23 -16.29
N TYR A 62 17.99 9.92 -16.36
CA TYR A 62 18.93 8.94 -16.90
C TYR A 62 19.32 9.25 -18.34
N ARG A 63 20.57 8.98 -18.70
CA ARG A 63 21.05 9.05 -20.09
C ARG A 63 21.96 7.88 -20.43
N ASP A 64 21.86 7.40 -21.66
CA ASP A 64 22.72 6.30 -22.13
C ASP A 64 24.20 6.72 -22.26
N ASP A 65 24.48 8.03 -22.31
CA ASP A 65 25.83 8.59 -22.41
C ASP A 65 26.49 8.93 -21.07
N PHE A 66 25.89 8.53 -19.95
CA PHE A 66 26.49 8.67 -18.63
C PHE A 66 27.90 8.08 -18.57
N THR A 67 28.78 8.81 -17.89
CA THR A 67 30.11 8.31 -17.51
C THR A 67 29.98 7.10 -16.56
N ILE A 68 31.09 6.42 -16.32
CA ILE A 68 31.11 5.27 -15.40
C ILE A 68 30.71 5.72 -13.99
N GLU A 69 31.24 6.85 -13.54
CA GLU A 69 30.96 7.42 -12.22
C GLU A 69 29.49 7.84 -12.08
N GLU A 70 28.90 8.45 -13.12
CA GLU A 70 27.48 8.82 -13.13
C GLU A 70 26.58 7.58 -13.09
N ASN A 71 26.93 6.53 -13.83
CA ASN A 71 26.21 5.25 -13.79
C ASN A 71 26.29 4.58 -12.42
N GLU A 72 27.46 4.60 -11.78
CA GLU A 72 27.61 4.07 -10.41
C GLU A 72 26.74 4.83 -9.41
N LEU A 73 26.73 6.16 -9.46
CA LEU A 73 25.88 7.00 -8.61
C LEU A 73 24.40 6.74 -8.86
N TYR A 74 24.01 6.62 -10.12
CA TYR A 74 22.63 6.31 -10.52
C TYR A 74 22.18 4.94 -9.98
N ASN A 75 23.01 3.91 -10.13
CA ASN A 75 22.70 2.57 -9.63
C ASN A 75 22.60 2.53 -8.09
N GLN A 76 23.48 3.25 -7.39
CA GLN A 76 23.38 3.42 -5.93
C GLN A 76 22.08 4.11 -5.52
N LEU A 77 21.66 5.12 -6.28
CA LEU A 77 20.40 5.83 -6.04
C LEU A 77 19.18 4.91 -6.22
N LEU A 78 19.14 4.13 -7.31
CA LEU A 78 18.08 3.15 -7.54
C LEU A 78 18.02 2.08 -6.44
N SER A 79 19.17 1.56 -6.03
CA SER A 79 19.26 0.61 -4.92
C SER A 79 18.74 1.21 -3.62
N SER A 80 19.09 2.47 -3.33
CA SER A 80 18.55 3.19 -2.17
C SER A 80 17.03 3.33 -2.26
N TYR A 81 16.47 3.63 -3.43
CA TYR A 81 15.01 3.72 -3.60
C TYR A 81 14.33 2.38 -3.41
N SER A 82 14.85 1.30 -4.01
CA SER A 82 14.35 -0.06 -3.79
C SER A 82 14.26 -0.37 -2.29
N LEU A 83 15.32 -0.08 -1.51
CA LEU A 83 15.32 -0.28 -0.06
C LEU A 83 14.25 0.54 0.68
N ARG A 84 13.94 1.76 0.23
CA ARG A 84 12.85 2.55 0.83
C ARG A 84 11.48 1.94 0.52
N ILE A 85 11.25 1.55 -0.74
CA ILE A 85 10.01 0.86 -1.15
C ILE A 85 9.82 -0.44 -0.37
N ASN A 86 10.88 -1.24 -0.21
CA ASN A 86 10.86 -2.47 0.60
C ASN A 86 10.43 -2.20 2.06
N ARG A 87 10.92 -1.12 2.67
CA ARG A 87 10.52 -0.74 4.04
C ARG A 87 9.05 -0.36 4.12
N ILE A 88 8.49 0.23 3.07
CA ILE A 88 7.05 0.53 2.98
C ILE A 88 6.25 -0.78 2.86
N GLY A 89 6.67 -1.71 2.00
CA GLY A 89 6.09 -3.06 1.92
C GLY A 89 6.09 -3.77 3.26
N THR A 90 7.24 -3.77 3.95
CA THR A 90 7.39 -4.33 5.31
C THR A 90 6.47 -3.67 6.33
N ARG A 91 6.24 -2.35 6.24
CA ARG A 91 5.26 -1.64 7.08
C ARG A 91 3.83 -2.10 6.81
N LEU A 92 3.48 -2.36 5.55
CA LEU A 92 2.16 -2.91 5.19
C LEU A 92 2.00 -4.37 5.65
N ILE A 93 3.08 -5.16 5.76
CA ILE A 93 3.01 -6.49 6.40
C ILE A 93 2.47 -6.38 7.83
N TYR A 94 2.75 -5.30 8.57
CA TYR A 94 2.20 -5.16 9.93
C TYR A 94 0.67 -5.09 9.96
N ILE A 95 0.01 -4.73 8.85
CA ILE A 95 -1.46 -4.81 8.72
C ILE A 95 -1.93 -6.26 8.89
N LYS A 96 -1.12 -7.27 8.56
CA LYS A 96 -1.39 -8.70 8.79
C LYS A 96 -1.69 -9.06 10.24
N HIS A 97 -1.09 -8.34 11.18
CA HIS A 97 -1.31 -8.56 12.61
C HIS A 97 -2.62 -7.94 13.10
N VAL A 98 -3.25 -7.06 12.30
CA VAL A 98 -4.50 -6.35 12.61
C VAL A 98 -5.67 -6.93 11.81
N ASN A 99 -5.45 -7.34 10.55
CA ASN A 99 -6.40 -7.98 9.66
C ASN A 99 -5.68 -9.00 8.72
N PRO A 100 -5.62 -10.29 9.09
CA PRO A 100 -4.78 -11.28 8.41
C PRO A 100 -5.25 -11.67 7.01
N THR A 101 -6.49 -11.34 6.66
CA THR A 101 -7.14 -11.80 5.41
C THR A 101 -6.61 -11.10 4.16
N ASP A 102 -6.27 -9.81 4.25
CA ASP A 102 -5.98 -8.97 3.08
C ASP A 102 -4.53 -8.47 3.01
N SER A 103 -3.69 -8.79 4.01
CA SER A 103 -2.32 -8.28 4.12
C SER A 103 -1.41 -8.55 2.91
N PHE A 104 -1.53 -9.72 2.30
CA PHE A 104 -0.74 -10.10 1.11
C PHE A 104 -1.10 -9.27 -0.12
N ILE A 105 -2.31 -8.71 -0.16
CA ILE A 105 -2.80 -7.93 -1.30
C ILE A 105 -2.07 -6.59 -1.34
N TYR A 106 -1.98 -5.89 -0.22
CA TYR A 106 -1.38 -4.54 -0.17
C TYR A 106 0.12 -4.54 -0.48
N GLU A 107 0.85 -5.51 0.09
CA GLU A 107 2.30 -5.66 -0.06
C GLU A 107 2.68 -6.04 -1.51
N GLY A 108 1.93 -6.95 -2.14
CA GLY A 108 2.21 -7.43 -3.49
C GLY A 108 2.22 -6.34 -4.55
N TYR A 109 1.34 -5.33 -4.44
CA TYR A 109 1.30 -4.20 -5.37
C TYR A 109 2.55 -3.31 -5.28
N ILE A 110 3.15 -3.19 -4.09
CA ILE A 110 4.31 -2.31 -3.85
C ILE A 110 5.62 -3.02 -4.19
N HIS A 111 5.72 -4.33 -3.96
CA HIS A 111 6.92 -5.10 -4.31
C HIS A 111 7.23 -5.14 -5.80
N PHE A 112 6.25 -4.90 -6.67
CA PHE A 112 6.50 -4.82 -8.10
C PHE A 112 7.57 -3.78 -8.44
N ILE A 113 7.47 -2.57 -7.86
CA ILE A 113 8.45 -1.50 -8.09
C ILE A 113 9.79 -1.79 -7.42
N GLU A 114 9.79 -2.35 -6.21
CA GLU A 114 11.03 -2.78 -5.56
C GLU A 114 11.80 -3.77 -6.44
N ASN A 115 11.12 -4.81 -6.93
CA ASN A 115 11.72 -5.84 -7.76
C ASN A 115 12.22 -5.24 -9.07
N LEU A 116 11.42 -4.39 -9.73
CA LEU A 116 11.83 -3.69 -10.94
C LEU A 116 13.15 -2.91 -10.74
N LEU A 117 13.26 -2.15 -9.65
CA LEU A 117 14.45 -1.33 -9.38
C LEU A 117 15.66 -2.14 -8.92
N SER A 118 15.44 -3.35 -8.41
CA SER A 118 16.49 -4.26 -7.94
C SER A 118 16.93 -5.27 -8.99
N ASP A 119 16.20 -5.35 -10.11
CA ASP A 119 16.47 -6.29 -11.18
C ASP A 119 17.75 -5.91 -11.93
N GLU A 120 18.68 -6.84 -12.03
CA GLU A 120 19.90 -6.67 -12.82
C GLU A 120 19.59 -6.46 -14.31
N GLU A 121 18.46 -6.97 -14.80
CA GLU A 121 17.98 -6.74 -16.15
C GLU A 121 17.51 -5.30 -16.36
N PHE A 122 17.02 -4.61 -15.33
CA PHE A 122 16.57 -3.21 -15.43
C PHE A 122 17.69 -2.26 -15.88
N ILE A 123 18.93 -2.56 -15.48
CA ILE A 123 20.11 -1.80 -15.88
C ILE A 123 20.24 -1.79 -17.42
N LYS A 124 19.86 -2.88 -18.08
CA LYS A 124 20.00 -3.07 -19.54
C LYS A 124 18.91 -2.36 -20.35
N TYR A 125 17.89 -1.81 -19.71
CA TYR A 125 16.87 -1.05 -20.42
C TYR A 125 17.42 0.22 -21.04
N THR A 126 16.87 0.57 -22.19
CA THR A 126 17.24 1.76 -22.94
C THR A 126 16.84 3.03 -22.18
N GLU A 127 17.47 4.15 -22.51
CA GLU A 127 17.06 5.47 -22.01
C GLU A 127 15.56 5.72 -22.22
N VAL A 128 15.04 5.41 -23.40
CA VAL A 128 13.62 5.59 -23.74
C VAL A 128 12.71 4.82 -22.79
N GLN A 129 13.01 3.55 -22.52
CA GLN A 129 12.21 2.72 -21.62
C GLN A 129 12.26 3.23 -20.18
N LYS A 130 13.46 3.61 -19.70
CA LYS A 130 13.62 4.20 -18.36
C LYS A 130 12.82 5.50 -18.24
N HIS A 131 12.85 6.36 -19.25
CA HIS A 131 12.06 7.60 -19.28
C HIS A 131 10.56 7.35 -19.31
N GLU A 132 10.11 6.35 -20.06
CA GLU A 132 8.70 5.98 -20.13
C GLU A 132 8.19 5.46 -18.78
N ILE A 133 8.93 4.53 -18.16
CA ILE A 133 8.65 4.05 -16.79
C ILE A 133 8.65 5.24 -15.82
N GLY A 134 9.64 6.14 -15.90
CA GLY A 134 9.71 7.33 -15.07
C GLY A 134 8.49 8.26 -15.22
N SER A 135 7.99 8.41 -16.45
CA SER A 135 6.78 9.18 -16.76
C SER A 135 5.54 8.54 -16.15
N ILE A 136 5.41 7.21 -16.26
CA ILE A 136 4.29 6.44 -15.68
C ILE A 136 4.30 6.60 -14.15
N LEU A 137 5.45 6.40 -13.50
CA LEU A 137 5.60 6.56 -12.04
C LEU A 137 5.21 7.97 -11.57
N LYS A 138 5.63 9.01 -12.30
CA LYS A 138 5.31 10.40 -11.96
C LYS A 138 3.80 10.71 -12.15
N LYS A 139 3.20 10.25 -13.25
CA LYS A 139 1.75 10.36 -13.52
C LYS A 139 0.93 9.75 -12.38
N TYR A 140 1.20 8.50 -12.05
CA TYR A 140 0.45 7.77 -11.03
C TYR A 140 0.76 8.24 -9.61
N GLY A 141 2.01 8.64 -9.33
CA GLY A 141 2.36 9.31 -8.07
C GLY A 141 1.56 10.60 -7.86
N MET A 142 1.40 11.43 -8.90
CA MET A 142 0.53 12.61 -8.83
C MET A 142 -0.95 12.23 -8.62
N GLU A 143 -1.44 11.21 -9.31
CA GLU A 143 -2.82 10.74 -9.17
C GLU A 143 -3.15 10.28 -7.75
N ILE A 144 -2.24 9.50 -7.14
CA ILE A 144 -2.32 9.08 -5.74
C ILE A 144 -2.24 10.30 -4.81
N SER A 145 -1.29 11.21 -5.05
CA SER A 145 -1.12 12.43 -4.25
C SER A 145 -2.37 13.30 -4.23
N ASN A 146 -3.06 13.41 -5.37
CA ASN A 146 -4.32 14.16 -5.47
C ASN A 146 -5.45 13.54 -4.65
N GLN A 147 -5.35 12.25 -4.32
CA GLN A 147 -6.28 11.62 -3.38
C GLN A 147 -6.02 12.01 -1.92
N PHE A 148 -4.86 12.61 -1.61
CA PHE A 148 -4.46 13.08 -0.28
C PHE A 148 -4.72 14.56 0.00
N SER A 149 -4.88 15.38 -1.03
CA SER A 149 -5.03 16.84 -0.91
C SER A 149 -6.47 17.30 -0.60
N GLY A 150 -7.47 16.40 -0.68
CA GLY A 150 -8.81 16.66 -0.19
C GLY A 150 -8.90 16.45 1.31
N GLN A 151 -9.56 17.36 2.03
CA GLN A 151 -10.11 17.06 3.37
C GLN A 151 -11.14 15.94 3.21
N ILE A 152 -10.68 14.69 3.28
CA ILE A 152 -11.51 13.52 3.09
C ILE A 152 -11.45 12.72 4.38
N ASP A 153 -12.63 12.37 4.88
CA ASP A 153 -12.81 11.40 5.95
C ASP A 153 -12.27 10.06 5.46
N TYR A 154 -11.09 9.66 5.94
CA TYR A 154 -10.44 8.39 5.60
C TYR A 154 -11.04 7.22 6.41
N GLU A 155 -12.35 7.26 6.67
CA GLU A 155 -13.03 6.19 7.40
C GLU A 155 -13.42 5.01 6.49
N ASP A 156 -13.14 5.07 5.18
CA ASP A 156 -13.69 4.14 4.20
C ASP A 156 -12.65 3.23 3.52
N GLU A 157 -12.80 1.92 3.72
CA GLU A 157 -12.12 0.81 3.04
C GLU A 157 -12.19 0.91 1.50
N THR A 158 -13.25 1.54 0.98
CA THR A 158 -13.43 1.83 -0.45
C THR A 158 -12.28 2.67 -1.00
N LYS A 159 -11.76 3.61 -0.21
CA LYS A 159 -10.65 4.47 -0.64
C LYS A 159 -9.33 3.69 -0.72
N MET A 160 -9.12 2.74 0.18
CA MET A 160 -7.94 1.86 0.12
C MET A 160 -7.96 1.03 -1.17
N LYS A 161 -9.12 0.43 -1.50
CA LYS A 161 -9.29 -0.35 -2.74
C LYS A 161 -9.05 0.50 -3.98
N PHE A 162 -9.59 1.71 -4.02
CA PHE A 162 -9.34 2.64 -5.11
C PHE A 162 -7.86 3.00 -5.26
N LEU A 163 -7.15 3.27 -4.16
CA LEU A 163 -5.71 3.53 -4.19
C LEU A 163 -4.91 2.33 -4.70
N LEU A 164 -5.29 1.11 -4.31
CA LEU A 164 -4.69 -0.10 -4.86
C LEU A 164 -4.96 -0.29 -6.35
N GLU A 165 -6.17 0.06 -6.82
CA GLU A 165 -6.50 0.01 -8.24
C GLU A 165 -5.61 0.94 -9.06
N ILE A 166 -5.34 2.16 -8.55
CA ILE A 166 -4.39 3.09 -9.18
C ILE A 166 -3.00 2.46 -9.28
N ILE A 167 -2.51 1.83 -8.20
CA ILE A 167 -1.19 1.18 -8.18
C ILE A 167 -1.17 -0.04 -9.12
N SER A 168 -2.26 -0.81 -9.18
CA SER A 168 -2.40 -1.94 -10.09
C SER A 168 -2.29 -1.50 -11.54
N ASN A 169 -3.01 -0.42 -11.92
CA ASN A 169 -2.97 0.13 -13.27
C ASN A 169 -1.59 0.65 -13.64
N MET A 170 -0.89 1.29 -12.69
CA MET A 170 0.51 1.70 -12.85
C MET A 170 1.42 0.50 -13.14
N ASN A 171 1.32 -0.57 -12.36
CA ASN A 171 2.12 -1.78 -12.55
C ASN A 171 1.83 -2.45 -13.90
N GLU A 172 0.57 -2.44 -14.34
CA GLU A 172 0.18 -2.97 -15.65
C GLU A 172 0.75 -2.13 -16.81
N GLU A 173 0.70 -0.80 -16.73
CA GLU A 173 1.30 0.09 -17.72
C GLU A 173 2.82 -0.12 -17.81
N ILE A 174 3.51 -0.19 -16.66
CA ILE A 174 4.95 -0.49 -16.64
C ILE A 174 5.23 -1.84 -17.28
N SER A 175 4.47 -2.88 -16.90
CA SER A 175 4.66 -4.24 -17.44
C SER A 175 4.54 -4.29 -18.97
N LYS A 176 3.74 -3.43 -19.60
CA LYS A 176 3.67 -3.33 -21.06
C LYS A 176 5.00 -2.84 -21.64
N VAL A 177 5.59 -1.80 -21.07
CA VAL A 177 6.92 -1.30 -21.46
C VAL A 177 7.99 -2.39 -21.32
N LEU A 178 7.94 -3.19 -20.25
CA LEU A 178 8.90 -4.28 -20.02
C LEU A 178 8.77 -5.42 -21.04
N ASN A 179 7.56 -5.70 -21.52
CA ASN A 179 7.29 -6.78 -22.47
C ASN A 179 7.49 -6.37 -23.94
N GLU A 180 7.65 -5.08 -24.21
CA GLU A 180 8.01 -4.53 -25.52
C GLU A 180 9.54 -4.41 -25.71
N ALA A 181 10.32 -4.72 -24.67
CA ALA A 181 11.78 -4.78 -24.63
C ALA A 181 12.34 -6.07 -25.26
#